data_AF-A0A1E1WLW7-F1
#
_entry.id   AF-A0A1E1WLW7-F1
#
_cell.length_a   1.000
_cell.length_b   1.000
_cell.length_c   1.000
_cell.angle_alpha   90.00
_cell.angle_beta   90.00
_cell.angle_gamma   90.00
#
_symmetry.space_group_name_H-M   'P 1'
#
loop_
_entity.id
_entity.type
_entity.pdbx_description
1 polymer ?
#
loop_
_entity_poly.entity_id
_entity_poly.type
_entity_poly.pdbx_seq_one_letter_code
_entity_poly.pdbx_strand_id
1 'polypeptide(L)'
;MTTIATEESAEIDWGNERLIRAQRAVEANIYDVDSWSLLIREAQTRPINEVRTMYEKLIAAFPTTGRYWKIYIEQEMKARNFEKVEKLFQRCLMKILNIELWRLYLNYVKETKCMLPTYKEKMAQAYDFALDKIGLDIHAYPIWNDYVTFLKSVDAVGSYAENQKISAVRKVYQRAVITPIIGIETLWKDYIAFEQSINTIIAERMAMERSREYMNARRVAKELETVTRGLNRNMPATPPTADRE
;
A
#
# COMPACT_ATOMS: atom_id res chain seq x y z
N MET A 1 -1.22 -30.59 27.92
CA MET A 1 -1.38 -29.27 28.58
C MET A 1 -0.12 -28.48 28.29
N THR A 2 -0.16 -27.67 27.25
CA THR A 2 0.99 -26.87 26.81
C THR A 2 0.73 -25.45 27.29
N THR A 3 1.54 -25.01 28.26
CA THR A 3 1.51 -23.68 28.85
C THR A 3 1.75 -22.63 27.77
N ILE A 4 0.69 -21.89 27.44
CA ILE A 4 0.78 -20.61 26.74
C ILE A 4 1.47 -19.67 27.72
N ALA A 5 2.73 -19.31 27.43
CA ALA A 5 3.41 -18.24 28.14
C ALA A 5 2.61 -16.96 27.89
N THR A 6 1.86 -16.54 28.90
CA THR A 6 1.32 -15.18 28.99
C THR A 6 2.52 -14.25 29.09
N GLU A 7 2.89 -13.62 27.98
CA GLU A 7 3.71 -12.39 28.03
C GLU A 7 2.92 -11.41 28.90
N GLU A 8 3.41 -11.22 30.13
CA GLU A 8 2.90 -10.21 31.06
C GLU A 8 2.76 -8.90 30.30
N SER A 9 1.56 -8.32 30.31
CA SER A 9 1.30 -7.02 29.74
C SER A 9 2.10 -5.99 30.54
N ALA A 10 3.36 -5.77 30.16
CA ALA A 10 4.14 -4.67 30.69
C ALA A 10 3.36 -3.39 30.43
N GLU A 11 2.83 -2.79 31.51
CA GLU A 11 2.24 -1.47 31.45
C GLU A 11 3.33 -0.52 30.95
N ILE A 12 3.05 0.16 29.85
CA ILE A 12 4.00 1.09 29.26
C ILE A 12 4.07 2.29 30.19
N ASP A 13 5.23 2.50 30.82
CA ASP A 13 5.45 3.72 31.58
C ASP A 13 5.65 4.89 30.61
N TRP A 14 4.58 5.66 30.41
CA TRP A 14 4.62 6.84 29.56
C TRP A 14 5.36 8.01 30.19
N GLY A 15 5.65 8.00 31.50
CA GLY A 15 6.32 9.10 32.21
C GLY A 15 5.59 10.45 32.19
N ASN A 16 4.37 10.50 31.64
CA ASN A 16 3.57 11.71 31.48
C ASN A 16 2.12 11.44 31.88
N GLU A 17 1.61 12.23 32.83
CA GLU A 17 0.25 12.09 33.37
C GLU A 17 -0.82 12.18 32.27
N ARG A 18 -0.61 12.99 31.23
CA ARG A 18 -1.53 13.12 30.10
C ARG A 18 -1.64 11.82 29.30
N LEU A 19 -0.53 11.12 29.12
CA LEU A 19 -0.47 9.85 28.38
C LEU A 19 -1.01 8.69 29.21
N ILE A 20 -0.74 8.69 30.52
CA ILE A 20 -1.34 7.73 31.46
C ILE A 20 -2.87 7.89 31.46
N ARG A 21 -3.38 9.13 31.47
CA ARG A 21 -4.81 9.41 31.35
C ARG A 21 -5.38 8.91 30.02
N ALA A 22 -4.68 9.14 28.92
CA ALA A 22 -5.10 8.64 27.60
C ALA A 22 -5.10 7.09 27.54
N GLN A 23 -4.13 6.42 28.15
CA GLN A 23 -4.13 4.96 28.25
C GLN A 23 -5.34 4.45 29.03
N ARG A 24 -5.62 5.04 30.21
CA ARG A 24 -6.82 4.69 30.99
C ARG A 24 -8.12 4.97 30.23
N ALA A 25 -8.17 6.05 29.46
CA ALA A 25 -9.32 6.39 28.64
C ALA A 25 -9.56 5.35 27.54
N VAL A 26 -8.50 4.85 26.90
CA VAL A 26 -8.56 3.77 25.90
C VAL A 26 -8.96 2.43 26.53
N GLU A 27 -8.51 2.14 27.75
CA GLU A 27 -8.89 0.94 28.48
C GLU A 27 -10.37 0.96 28.91
N ALA A 28 -10.89 2.14 29.25
CA ALA A 28 -12.32 2.33 29.54
C ALA A 28 -13.17 2.35 28.27
N ASN A 29 -12.69 2.97 27.19
CA ASN A 29 -13.34 3.05 25.89
C ASN A 29 -12.35 2.79 24.75
N ILE A 30 -12.42 1.57 24.23
CA ILE A 30 -11.54 1.08 23.16
C ILE A 30 -11.66 1.92 21.87
N TYR A 31 -12.80 2.57 21.65
CA TYR A 31 -13.08 3.35 20.44
C TYR A 31 -12.78 4.85 20.58
N ASP A 32 -12.09 5.28 21.65
CA ASP A 32 -11.65 6.67 21.81
C ASP A 32 -10.47 7.00 20.88
N VAL A 33 -10.81 7.45 19.67
CA VAL A 33 -9.86 7.79 18.60
C VAL A 33 -8.90 8.92 19.01
N ASP A 34 -9.34 9.86 19.84
CA ASP A 34 -8.52 11.01 20.24
C ASP A 34 -7.42 10.57 21.20
N SER A 35 -7.76 9.74 22.19
CA SER A 35 -6.76 9.16 23.11
C SER A 35 -5.78 8.24 22.37
N TRP A 36 -6.27 7.40 21.44
CA TRP A 36 -5.38 6.61 20.58
C TRP A 36 -4.44 7.46 19.73
N SER A 37 -4.93 8.57 19.17
CA SER A 37 -4.10 9.47 18.35
C SER A 37 -2.93 10.05 19.15
N LEU A 38 -3.16 10.38 20.42
CA LEU A 38 -2.14 10.90 21.33
C LEU A 38 -1.09 9.83 21.65
N LEU A 39 -1.54 8.62 21.99
CA LEU A 39 -0.65 7.49 22.29
C LEU A 39 0.19 7.10 21.08
N ILE A 40 -0.39 7.05 19.88
CA ILE A 40 0.33 6.74 18.65
C ILE A 40 1.42 7.78 18.37
N ARG A 41 1.12 9.08 18.57
CA ARG A 41 2.09 10.15 18.34
C ARG A 41 3.32 10.01 19.23
N GLU A 42 3.11 9.71 20.52
CA GLU A 42 4.22 9.45 21.43
C GLU A 42 4.93 8.14 21.11
N ALA A 43 4.20 7.07 20.81
CA ALA A 43 4.80 5.78 20.54
C ALA A 43 5.77 5.79 19.35
N GLN A 44 5.54 6.68 18.37
CA GLN A 44 6.43 6.82 17.23
C GLN A 44 7.81 7.37 17.58
N THR A 45 7.99 8.01 18.74
CA THR A 45 9.28 8.56 19.21
C THR A 45 10.05 7.56 20.07
N ARG A 46 9.42 6.45 20.48
CA ARG A 46 10.01 5.45 21.37
C ARG A 46 10.48 4.21 20.60
N PRO A 47 11.42 3.43 21.16
CA PRO A 47 11.81 2.15 20.60
C PRO A 47 10.62 1.19 20.51
N ILE A 48 10.48 0.51 19.38
CA ILE A 48 9.35 -0.41 19.14
C ILE A 48 9.22 -1.51 20.19
N ASN A 49 10.32 -1.90 20.85
CA ASN A 49 10.29 -2.94 21.89
C ASN A 49 9.45 -2.55 23.11
N GLU A 50 9.40 -1.27 23.46
CA GLU A 50 8.64 -0.76 24.61
C GLU A 50 7.16 -0.55 24.27
N VAL A 51 6.86 -0.17 23.02
CA VAL A 51 5.51 0.24 22.61
C VAL A 51 4.74 -0.81 21.80
N ARG A 52 5.34 -1.98 21.55
CA ARG A 52 4.73 -3.07 20.76
C ARG A 52 3.38 -3.52 21.31
N THR A 53 3.27 -3.67 22.62
CA THR A 53 2.03 -4.10 23.28
C THR A 53 0.88 -3.14 23.01
N MET A 54 1.15 -1.82 22.95
CA MET A 54 0.16 -0.82 22.57
C MET A 54 -0.26 -0.95 21.11
N TYR A 55 0.69 -1.15 20.19
CA TYR A 55 0.34 -1.35 18.78
C TYR A 55 -0.49 -2.61 18.53
N GLU A 56 -0.22 -3.71 19.23
CA GLU A 56 -1.05 -4.93 19.17
C GLU A 56 -2.46 -4.68 19.72
N LYS A 57 -2.61 -3.93 20.82
CA LYS A 57 -3.93 -3.50 21.32
C LYS A 57 -4.66 -2.61 20.30
N LEU A 58 -3.95 -1.68 19.66
CA LEU A 58 -4.51 -0.76 18.67
C LEU A 58 -5.07 -1.50 17.45
N ILE A 59 -4.30 -2.42 16.86
CA ILE A 59 -4.75 -3.18 15.68
C ILE A 59 -5.81 -4.22 16.02
N ALA A 60 -5.86 -4.70 17.27
CA ALA A 60 -6.93 -5.56 17.76
C ALA A 60 -8.24 -4.77 17.92
N ALA A 61 -8.17 -3.53 18.40
CA ALA A 61 -9.30 -2.60 18.49
C ALA A 61 -9.83 -2.19 17.10
N PHE A 62 -8.91 -1.93 16.16
CA PHE A 62 -9.23 -1.41 14.83
C PHE A 62 -8.63 -2.29 13.71
N PRO A 63 -9.14 -3.52 13.52
CA PRO A 63 -8.55 -4.48 12.61
C PRO A 63 -8.64 -4.07 11.14
N THR A 64 -9.60 -3.23 10.76
CA THR A 64 -9.83 -2.79 9.37
C THR A 64 -9.12 -1.49 9.02
N THR A 65 -8.55 -0.78 10.00
CA THR A 65 -7.96 0.55 9.79
C THR A 65 -6.54 0.43 9.24
N GLY A 66 -6.40 0.42 7.92
CA GLY A 66 -5.10 0.27 7.24
C GLY A 66 -4.03 1.28 7.70
N ARG A 67 -4.42 2.50 8.10
CA ARG A 67 -3.50 3.51 8.64
C ARG A 67 -2.76 3.05 9.89
N TYR A 68 -3.42 2.36 10.81
CA TYR A 68 -2.80 1.90 12.06
C TYR A 68 -1.85 0.73 11.82
N TRP A 69 -2.24 -0.20 10.94
CA TRP A 69 -1.35 -1.26 10.46
C TRP A 69 -0.10 -0.69 9.81
N LYS A 70 -0.24 0.31 8.93
CA LYS A 70 0.88 1.00 8.29
C LYS A 70 1.85 1.57 9.32
N ILE A 71 1.37 2.34 10.29
CA ILE A 71 2.21 2.97 11.32
C ILE A 71 3.00 1.92 12.12
N TYR A 72 2.34 0.83 12.50
CA TYR A 72 3.00 -0.24 13.26
C TYR A 72 4.07 -0.94 12.42
N ILE A 73 3.76 -1.29 11.17
CA ILE A 73 4.72 -1.94 10.27
C ILE A 73 5.90 -1.01 9.97
N GLU A 74 5.67 0.29 9.76
CA GLU A 74 6.75 1.27 9.57
C GLU A 74 7.70 1.33 10.77
N GLN A 75 7.20 1.22 12.00
CA GLN A 75 8.05 1.20 13.19
C GLN A 75 8.86 -0.10 13.30
N GLU A 76 8.27 -1.26 13.02
CA GLU A 76 9.01 -2.53 12.98
C GLU A 76 10.04 -2.56 11.82
N MET A 77 9.74 -1.93 10.68
CA MET A 77 10.68 -1.75 9.57
C MET A 77 11.86 -0.85 9.96
N LYS A 78 11.62 0.29 10.65
CA LYS A 78 12.69 1.17 11.17
C LYS A 78 13.64 0.42 12.11
N ALA A 79 13.12 -0.49 12.92
CA ALA A 79 13.90 -1.34 13.81
C ALA A 79 14.55 -2.56 13.10
N ARG A 80 14.36 -2.71 11.78
CA ARG A 80 14.86 -3.84 10.97
C ARG A 80 14.38 -5.23 11.44
N ASN A 81 13.22 -5.30 12.10
CA ASN A 81 12.63 -6.56 12.56
C ASN A 81 11.83 -7.24 11.42
N PHE A 82 12.50 -7.62 10.33
CA PHE A 82 11.83 -8.10 9.11
C PHE A 82 10.96 -9.35 9.30
N GLU A 83 11.33 -10.25 10.21
CA GLU A 83 10.51 -11.43 10.54
C GLU A 83 9.14 -11.06 11.11
N LYS A 84 9.08 -10.02 11.95
CA LYS A 84 7.83 -9.52 12.53
C LYS A 84 7.01 -8.78 11.47
N VAL A 85 7.67 -7.98 10.64
CA VAL A 85 7.03 -7.29 9.51
C VAL A 85 6.35 -8.29 8.57
N GLU A 86 6.99 -9.42 8.25
CA GLU A 86 6.39 -10.46 7.41
C GLU A 86 5.13 -11.05 8.05
N LYS A 87 5.18 -11.38 9.34
CA LYS A 87 4.00 -11.87 10.09
C LYS A 87 2.87 -10.84 10.12
N LEU A 88 3.18 -9.55 10.22
CA LEU A 88 2.18 -8.48 10.17
C LEU A 88 1.52 -8.40 8.79
N PHE A 89 2.30 -8.44 7.70
CA PHE A 89 1.72 -8.47 6.35
C PHE A 89 0.84 -9.70 6.12
N GLN A 90 1.23 -10.88 6.59
CA GLN A 90 0.41 -12.09 6.50
C GLN A 90 -0.94 -11.95 7.23
N ARG A 91 -0.99 -11.20 8.34
CA ARG A 91 -2.22 -10.96 9.11
C ARG A 91 -3.18 -9.98 8.41
N CYS A 92 -2.66 -8.92 7.79
CA CYS A 92 -3.47 -7.77 7.36
C CYS A 92 -3.64 -7.62 5.84
N LEU A 93 -2.64 -7.98 5.02
CA LEU A 93 -2.56 -7.58 3.61
C LEU A 93 -3.73 -8.11 2.77
N MET A 94 -4.18 -9.33 3.04
CA MET A 94 -5.32 -9.94 2.33
C MET A 94 -6.68 -9.48 2.85
N LYS A 95 -6.76 -8.96 4.07
CA LYS A 95 -8.01 -8.53 4.71
C LYS A 95 -8.30 -7.05 4.48
N ILE A 96 -7.25 -6.24 4.28
CA ILE A 96 -7.34 -4.78 4.21
C ILE A 96 -6.84 -4.31 2.83
N LEU A 97 -7.79 -3.89 2.00
CA LEU A 97 -7.50 -3.34 0.68
C LEU A 97 -7.20 -1.83 0.80
N ASN A 98 -6.04 -1.50 1.36
CA ASN A 98 -5.60 -0.10 1.51
C ASN A 98 -4.36 0.18 0.65
N ILE A 99 -4.45 1.14 -0.27
CA ILE A 99 -3.38 1.48 -1.21
C ILE A 99 -2.02 1.74 -0.55
N GLU A 100 -2.01 2.44 0.58
CA GLU A 100 -0.78 2.80 1.30
C GLU A 100 -0.12 1.59 1.97
N LEU A 101 -0.91 0.62 2.43
CA LEU A 101 -0.41 -0.63 3.01
C LEU A 101 0.26 -1.51 1.95
N TRP A 102 -0.33 -1.59 0.76
CA TRP A 102 0.25 -2.32 -0.38
C TRP A 102 1.51 -1.65 -0.92
N ARG A 103 1.56 -0.31 -0.95
CA ARG A 103 2.80 0.42 -1.26
C ARG A 103 3.90 0.12 -0.24
N LEU A 104 3.56 0.05 1.05
CA LEU A 104 4.50 -0.35 2.10
C LEU A 104 4.99 -1.78 1.90
N TYR A 105 4.11 -2.71 1.52
CA TYR A 105 4.49 -4.09 1.18
C TYR A 105 5.49 -4.15 0.01
N LEU A 106 5.23 -3.42 -1.07
CA LEU A 106 6.14 -3.36 -2.21
C LEU A 106 7.52 -2.78 -1.81
N ASN A 107 7.53 -1.75 -0.96
CA ASN A 107 8.77 -1.20 -0.41
C ASN A 107 9.51 -2.21 0.48
N TYR A 108 8.80 -2.98 1.30
CA TYR A 108 9.38 -4.06 2.10
C TYR A 108 10.03 -5.14 1.23
N VAL A 109 9.36 -5.59 0.15
CA VAL A 109 9.93 -6.57 -0.79
C VAL A 109 11.16 -5.99 -1.47
N LYS A 110 11.11 -4.72 -1.89
CA LYS A 110 12.24 -4.01 -2.48
C LYS A 110 13.44 -3.97 -1.54
N GLU A 111 13.25 -3.61 -0.28
CA GLU A 111 14.34 -3.47 0.70
C GLU A 111 14.91 -4.83 1.14
N THR A 112 14.07 -5.84 1.34
CA THR A 112 14.52 -7.14 1.88
C THR A 112 15.06 -8.09 0.82
N LYS A 113 14.60 -7.97 -0.43
CA LYS A 113 14.94 -8.92 -1.50
C LYS A 113 15.92 -8.35 -2.53
N CYS A 114 16.33 -7.08 -2.44
CA CYS A 114 17.21 -6.43 -3.44
C CYS A 114 18.54 -7.16 -3.67
N MET A 115 19.08 -7.82 -2.64
CA MET A 115 20.37 -8.52 -2.71
C MET A 115 20.25 -9.94 -3.30
N LEU A 116 19.03 -10.43 -3.55
CA LEU A 116 18.83 -11.76 -4.09
C LEU A 116 19.06 -11.77 -5.61
N PRO A 117 19.70 -12.80 -6.18
CA PRO A 117 19.83 -12.93 -7.63
C PRO A 117 18.46 -13.03 -8.33
N THR A 118 17.47 -13.62 -7.67
CA THR A 118 16.08 -13.71 -8.14
C THR A 118 15.23 -12.47 -7.81
N TYR A 119 15.85 -11.34 -7.43
CA TYR A 119 15.13 -10.12 -7.02
C TYR A 119 14.16 -9.66 -8.11
N LYS A 120 14.62 -9.61 -9.36
CA LYS A 120 13.84 -9.10 -10.49
C LYS A 120 12.52 -9.88 -10.66
N GLU A 121 12.58 -11.20 -10.59
CA GLU A 121 11.43 -12.10 -10.68
C GLU A 121 10.48 -11.94 -9.49
N LYS A 122 11.01 -11.95 -8.26
CA LYS A 122 10.21 -11.80 -7.04
C LYS A 122 9.51 -10.44 -6.96
N MET A 123 10.19 -9.38 -7.39
CA MET A 123 9.62 -8.04 -7.40
C MET A 123 8.53 -7.90 -8.46
N ALA A 124 8.71 -8.47 -9.66
CA ALA A 124 7.67 -8.51 -10.69
C ALA A 124 6.42 -9.26 -10.19
N GLN A 125 6.60 -10.43 -9.55
CA GLN A 125 5.51 -11.19 -8.93
C GLN A 125 4.78 -10.38 -7.84
N ALA A 126 5.52 -9.61 -7.03
CA ALA A 126 4.92 -8.76 -6.00
C ALA A 126 4.08 -7.62 -6.61
N TYR A 127 4.54 -7.01 -7.69
CA TYR A 127 3.77 -6.00 -8.42
C TYR A 127 2.53 -6.59 -9.09
N ASP A 128 2.66 -7.73 -9.79
CA ASP A 128 1.51 -8.41 -10.41
C ASP A 128 0.47 -8.78 -9.35
N PHE A 129 0.90 -9.32 -8.22
CA PHE A 129 0.04 -9.64 -7.08
C PHE A 129 -0.68 -8.40 -6.51
N ALA A 130 0.04 -7.28 -6.34
CA ALA A 130 -0.57 -6.02 -5.88
C ALA A 130 -1.61 -5.52 -6.89
N LEU A 131 -1.30 -5.51 -8.18
CA LEU A 131 -2.21 -5.03 -9.23
C LEU A 131 -3.45 -5.92 -9.38
N ASP A 132 -3.35 -7.22 -9.12
CA ASP A 132 -4.49 -8.12 -9.12
C ASP A 132 -5.45 -7.89 -7.94
N LYS A 133 -4.96 -7.38 -6.80
CA LYS A 133 -5.76 -7.14 -5.60
C LYS A 133 -6.27 -5.71 -5.47
N ILE A 134 -5.45 -4.72 -5.82
CA ILE A 134 -5.75 -3.30 -5.62
C ILE A 134 -5.52 -2.44 -6.87
N GLY A 135 -5.26 -3.05 -8.03
CA GLY A 135 -5.03 -2.29 -9.26
C GLY A 135 -6.25 -1.50 -9.74
N LEU A 136 -7.45 -1.87 -9.30
CA LEU A 136 -8.72 -1.17 -9.56
C LEU A 136 -8.98 0.01 -8.61
N ASP A 137 -8.15 0.19 -7.58
CA ASP A 137 -8.29 1.34 -6.68
C ASP A 137 -8.03 2.63 -7.46
N ILE A 138 -8.88 3.64 -7.25
CA ILE A 138 -8.79 4.92 -7.97
C ILE A 138 -7.43 5.62 -7.77
N HIS A 139 -6.74 5.37 -6.65
CA HIS A 139 -5.43 5.90 -6.32
C HIS A 139 -4.28 4.92 -6.63
N ALA A 140 -4.53 3.86 -7.40
CA ALA A 140 -3.50 2.85 -7.73
C ALA A 140 -2.40 3.34 -8.68
N TYR A 141 -2.52 4.55 -9.26
CA TYR A 141 -1.57 5.12 -10.20
C TYR A 141 -0.08 5.00 -9.79
N PRO A 142 0.33 5.30 -8.54
CA PRO A 142 1.72 5.17 -8.14
C PRO A 142 2.26 3.74 -8.30
N ILE A 143 1.44 2.72 -8.03
CA ILE A 143 1.87 1.31 -8.17
C ILE A 143 2.06 0.95 -9.64
N TRP A 144 1.16 1.39 -10.52
CA TRP A 144 1.30 1.21 -11.97
C TRP A 144 2.59 1.88 -12.48
N ASN A 145 2.81 3.13 -12.10
CA ASN A 145 3.99 3.89 -12.53
C ASN A 145 5.30 3.28 -11.99
N ASP A 146 5.32 2.87 -10.72
CA ASP A 146 6.48 2.24 -10.09
C ASP A 146 6.81 0.89 -10.76
N TYR A 147 5.79 0.10 -11.11
CA TYR A 147 6.00 -1.17 -11.80
C TYR A 147 6.56 -0.98 -13.21
N VAL A 148 6.00 -0.03 -13.98
CA VAL A 148 6.53 0.32 -15.30
C VAL A 148 7.97 0.80 -15.20
N THR A 149 8.28 1.67 -14.24
CA THR A 149 9.64 2.18 -14.00
C THR A 149 10.59 1.05 -13.65
N PHE A 150 10.16 0.11 -12.81
CA PHE A 150 10.92 -1.09 -12.47
C PHE A 150 11.19 -1.96 -13.70
N LEU A 151 10.19 -2.25 -14.54
CA LEU A 151 10.39 -3.05 -15.76
C LEU A 151 11.33 -2.34 -16.75
N LYS A 152 11.28 -1.01 -16.85
CA LYS A 152 12.20 -0.21 -17.66
C LYS A 152 13.63 -0.22 -17.12
N SER A 153 13.84 -0.36 -15.82
CA SER A 153 15.19 -0.41 -15.23
C SER A 153 15.85 -1.79 -15.29
N VAL A 154 15.11 -2.85 -15.63
CA VAL A 154 15.69 -4.19 -15.83
C VAL A 154 16.60 -4.19 -17.06
N ASP A 155 17.88 -4.53 -16.85
CA ASP A 155 18.83 -4.72 -17.95
C ASP A 155 18.40 -5.90 -18.83
N ALA A 156 18.46 -5.68 -20.14
CA ALA A 156 18.22 -6.69 -21.16
C ALA A 156 19.38 -6.61 -22.16
N VAL A 157 20.05 -7.74 -22.41
CA VAL A 157 21.18 -7.81 -23.33
C VAL A 157 20.80 -8.69 -24.51
N GLY A 158 20.88 -8.12 -25.71
CA GLY A 158 20.53 -8.79 -26.95
C GLY A 158 19.06 -8.62 -27.35
N SER A 159 18.81 -8.74 -28.65
CA SER A 159 17.53 -8.41 -29.27
C SER A 159 16.34 -9.19 -28.70
N TYR A 160 16.52 -10.47 -28.34
CA TYR A 160 15.45 -11.28 -27.75
C TYR A 160 15.02 -10.77 -26.37
N ALA A 161 15.98 -10.48 -25.49
CA ALA A 161 15.71 -9.99 -24.15
C ALA A 161 15.09 -8.58 -24.17
N GLU A 162 15.55 -7.70 -25.06
CA GLU A 162 14.97 -6.37 -25.25
C GLU A 162 13.51 -6.45 -25.71
N ASN A 163 13.20 -7.33 -26.66
CA ASN A 163 11.82 -7.56 -27.11
C ASN A 163 10.92 -8.11 -25.99
N GLN A 164 11.45 -8.96 -25.11
CA GLN A 164 10.72 -9.46 -23.95
C GLN A 164 10.41 -8.34 -22.95
N LYS A 165 11.40 -7.47 -22.68
CA LYS A 165 11.22 -6.28 -21.84
C LYS A 165 10.18 -5.34 -22.41
N ILE A 166 10.24 -5.05 -23.72
CA ILE A 166 9.25 -4.24 -24.43
C ILE A 166 7.85 -4.84 -24.28
N SER A 167 7.71 -6.15 -24.48
CA SER A 167 6.43 -6.86 -24.37
C SER A 167 5.86 -6.82 -22.95
N ALA A 168 6.72 -6.97 -21.93
CA ALA A 168 6.32 -6.88 -20.53
C ALA A 168 5.83 -5.46 -20.16
N VAL A 169 6.60 -4.42 -20.51
CA VAL A 169 6.22 -3.02 -20.26
C VAL A 169 4.91 -2.67 -20.98
N ARG A 170 4.78 -3.09 -22.24
CA ARG A 170 3.55 -2.90 -23.03
C ARG A 170 2.34 -3.54 -22.36
N LYS A 171 2.47 -4.78 -21.89
CA LYS A 171 1.38 -5.50 -21.19
C LYS A 171 0.87 -4.71 -19.98
N VAL A 172 1.78 -4.14 -19.18
CA VAL A 172 1.42 -3.33 -18.01
C VAL A 172 0.73 -2.04 -18.41
N TYR A 173 1.28 -1.29 -19.38
CA TYR A 173 0.64 -0.07 -19.87
C TYR A 173 -0.76 -0.33 -20.43
N GLN A 174 -0.92 -1.34 -21.28
CA GLN A 174 -2.21 -1.67 -21.88
C GLN A 174 -3.26 -2.04 -20.84
N ARG A 175 -2.86 -2.71 -19.74
CA ARG A 175 -3.74 -2.98 -18.61
C ARG A 175 -4.05 -1.71 -17.80
N ALA A 176 -3.09 -0.81 -17.62
CA ALA A 176 -3.26 0.42 -16.85
C ALA A 176 -4.19 1.43 -17.55
N VAL A 177 -4.06 1.61 -18.86
CA VAL A 177 -4.83 2.62 -19.65
C VAL A 177 -6.31 2.27 -19.81
N ILE A 178 -6.70 1.04 -19.51
CA ILE A 178 -8.12 0.61 -19.47
C ILE A 178 -8.71 0.62 -18.06
N THR A 179 -7.90 0.91 -17.04
CA THR A 179 -8.33 0.90 -15.64
C THR A 179 -8.75 2.32 -15.21
N PRO A 180 -9.98 2.54 -14.70
CA PRO A 180 -10.45 3.86 -14.27
C PRO A 180 -9.74 4.37 -12.99
N ILE A 181 -8.59 5.03 -13.15
CA ILE A 181 -7.78 5.59 -12.05
C ILE A 181 -7.50 7.08 -12.21
N ILE A 182 -7.24 7.78 -11.10
CA ILE A 182 -6.71 9.13 -11.12
C ILE A 182 -5.28 9.09 -11.68
N GLY A 183 -4.97 9.94 -12.66
CA GLY A 183 -3.68 9.92 -13.36
C GLY A 183 -3.63 9.06 -14.62
N ILE A 184 -4.77 8.51 -15.07
CA ILE A 184 -4.86 7.75 -16.34
C ILE A 184 -4.39 8.56 -17.56
N GLU A 185 -4.59 9.88 -17.56
CA GLU A 185 -4.10 10.77 -18.64
C GLU A 185 -2.57 10.80 -18.72
N THR A 186 -1.89 10.77 -17.56
CA THR A 186 -0.43 10.70 -17.50
C THR A 186 0.07 9.35 -17.99
N LEU A 187 -0.56 8.25 -17.56
CA LEU A 187 -0.22 6.90 -18.06
C LEU A 187 -0.41 6.78 -19.57
N TRP A 188 -1.46 7.39 -20.12
CA TRP A 188 -1.72 7.40 -21.56
C TRP A 188 -0.64 8.17 -22.34
N LYS A 189 -0.24 9.36 -21.84
CA LYS A 189 0.86 10.13 -22.42
C LYS A 189 2.17 9.35 -22.40
N ASP A 190 2.49 8.72 -21.27
CA ASP A 190 3.71 7.93 -21.11
C ASP A 190 3.70 6.66 -21.99
N TYR A 191 2.53 6.04 -22.19
CA TYR A 191 2.35 4.91 -23.10
C TYR A 191 2.61 5.32 -24.55
N ILE A 192 2.06 6.45 -25.01
CA ILE A 192 2.32 6.96 -26.37
C ILE A 192 3.81 7.24 -26.56
N ALA A 193 4.44 7.93 -25.60
CA ALA A 193 5.87 8.22 -25.66
C ALA A 193 6.72 6.94 -25.69
N PHE A 194 6.30 5.90 -24.96
CA PHE A 194 6.94 4.59 -24.97
C PHE A 194 6.79 3.87 -26.32
N GLU A 195 5.62 3.84 -26.93
CA GLU A 195 5.47 3.20 -28.26
C GLU A 195 6.23 3.97 -29.34
N GLN A 196 6.25 5.30 -29.27
CA GLN A 196 7.02 6.16 -30.18
C GLN A 196 8.52 5.92 -30.07
N SER A 197 9.05 5.70 -28.86
CA SER A 197 10.48 5.44 -28.67
C SER A 197 10.93 4.06 -29.16
N ILE A 198 10.02 3.09 -29.25
CA ILE A 198 10.29 1.76 -29.79
C ILE A 198 10.21 1.78 -31.32
N ASN A 199 9.08 2.21 -31.87
CA ASN A 199 8.87 2.21 -33.31
C ASN A 199 7.78 3.23 -33.71
N THR A 200 8.23 4.34 -34.29
CA THR A 200 7.37 5.46 -34.73
C THR A 200 6.35 5.06 -35.79
N ILE A 201 6.62 4.04 -36.61
CA ILE A 201 5.74 3.60 -37.70
C ILE A 201 4.50 2.88 -37.15
N ILE A 202 4.66 2.04 -36.13
CA ILE A 202 3.55 1.27 -35.55
C ILE A 202 2.92 1.93 -34.34
N ALA A 203 3.58 2.93 -33.75
CA ALA A 203 3.13 3.60 -32.53
C ALA A 203 1.71 4.18 -32.67
N GLU A 204 1.41 4.81 -33.81
CA GLU A 204 0.09 5.37 -34.08
C GLU A 204 -0.99 4.29 -34.15
N ARG A 205 -0.72 3.17 -34.84
CA ARG A 205 -1.65 2.03 -34.90
C ARG A 205 -1.91 1.44 -33.51
N MET A 206 -0.86 1.22 -32.72
CA MET A 206 -0.96 0.70 -31.35
C MET A 206 -1.76 1.63 -30.42
N ALA A 207 -1.63 2.94 -30.59
CA ALA A 207 -2.42 3.93 -29.86
C ALA A 207 -3.89 3.93 -30.30
N MET A 208 -4.16 3.84 -31.61
CA MET A 208 -5.52 3.80 -32.15
C MET A 208 -6.31 2.58 -31.63
N GLU A 209 -5.69 1.40 -31.57
CA GLU A 209 -6.32 0.16 -31.09
C GLU A 209 -6.85 0.28 -29.65
N ARG A 210 -6.15 1.02 -28.78
CA ARG A 210 -6.51 1.20 -27.36
C ARG A 210 -7.25 2.51 -27.06
N SER A 211 -7.29 3.44 -28.00
CA SER A 211 -7.84 4.79 -27.81
C SER A 211 -9.31 4.77 -27.35
N ARG A 212 -10.15 3.89 -27.93
CA ARG A 212 -11.57 3.78 -27.55
C ARG A 212 -11.74 3.34 -26.09
N GLU A 213 -10.99 2.32 -25.67
CA GLU A 213 -11.04 1.77 -24.31
C GLU A 213 -10.51 2.78 -23.30
N TYR A 214 -9.40 3.45 -23.63
CA TYR A 214 -8.85 4.55 -22.83
C TYR A 214 -9.84 5.68 -22.63
N MET A 215 -10.50 6.14 -23.70
CA MET A 215 -11.50 7.23 -23.61
C MET A 215 -12.67 6.84 -22.70
N ASN A 216 -13.09 5.57 -22.73
CA ASN A 216 -14.10 5.04 -21.83
C ASN A 216 -13.59 5.03 -20.37
N ALA A 217 -12.40 4.46 -20.13
CA ALA A 217 -11.80 4.39 -18.80
C ALA A 217 -11.57 5.77 -18.19
N ARG A 218 -11.13 6.75 -18.99
CA ARG A 218 -10.94 8.14 -18.59
C ARG A 218 -12.27 8.81 -18.18
N ARG A 219 -13.35 8.56 -18.93
CA ARG A 219 -14.68 9.08 -18.57
C ARG A 219 -15.14 8.52 -17.23
N VAL A 220 -15.08 7.19 -17.07
CA VAL A 220 -15.46 6.51 -15.83
C VAL A 220 -14.57 6.94 -14.65
N ALA A 221 -13.28 7.17 -14.87
CA ALA A 221 -12.37 7.64 -13.82
C ALA A 221 -12.81 8.99 -13.25
N LYS A 222 -13.28 9.92 -14.10
CA LYS A 222 -13.81 11.23 -13.66
C LYS A 222 -15.10 11.07 -12.86
N GLU A 223 -16.01 10.23 -13.33
CA GLU A 223 -17.26 9.92 -12.61
C GLU A 223 -16.95 9.31 -11.23
N LEU A 224 -16.01 8.37 -11.17
CA LEU A 224 -15.57 7.73 -9.93
C LEU A 224 -14.88 8.72 -8.98
N GLU A 225 -14.09 9.66 -9.51
CA GLU A 225 -13.49 10.72 -8.71
C GLU A 225 -14.55 11.59 -8.06
N THR A 226 -15.58 12.00 -8.82
CA THR A 226 -16.67 12.84 -8.29
C THR A 226 -17.39 12.16 -7.13
N VAL A 227 -17.78 10.88 -7.28
CA VAL A 227 -18.53 10.17 -6.23
C VAL A 227 -17.66 9.82 -5.02
N THR A 228 -16.35 9.68 -5.18
CA THR A 228 -15.45 9.28 -4.09
C THR A 228 -14.69 10.43 -3.42
N ARG A 229 -14.79 11.66 -3.92
CA ARG A 229 -14.05 12.83 -3.40
C ARG A 229 -14.35 13.14 -1.93
N GLY A 230 -15.60 12.95 -1.50
CA GLY A 230 -16.03 13.23 -0.11
C GLY A 230 -15.75 12.10 0.89
N LEU A 231 -15.29 10.93 0.44
CA LEU A 231 -15.14 9.77 1.29
C LEU A 231 -13.84 9.82 2.11
N ASN A 232 -13.97 9.73 3.43
CA ASN A 232 -12.81 9.57 4.30
C ASN A 232 -12.37 8.11 4.35
N ARG A 233 -11.29 7.80 3.62
CA ARG A 233 -10.71 6.45 3.54
C ARG A 233 -9.81 6.07 4.73
N ASN A 234 -9.54 7.02 5.63
CA ASN A 234 -8.60 6.87 6.74
C ASN A 234 -9.28 6.91 8.12
N MET A 235 -10.60 7.07 8.17
CA MET A 235 -11.34 7.08 9.42
C MET A 235 -11.38 5.67 10.03
N PRO A 236 -11.07 5.51 11.33
CA PRO A 236 -11.21 4.21 11.99
C PRO A 236 -12.66 3.74 12.02
N ALA A 237 -12.88 2.43 11.93
CA ALA A 237 -14.20 1.86 12.10
C ALA A 237 -14.63 1.93 13.56
N THR A 238 -15.55 2.84 13.88
CA THR A 238 -16.15 2.98 15.22
C THR A 238 -17.65 2.62 15.16
N PRO A 239 -18.22 2.03 16.21
CA PRO A 239 -19.66 1.81 16.27
C PRO A 239 -20.42 3.15 16.23
N PRO A 240 -21.66 3.19 15.71
CA PRO A 240 -22.49 4.39 15.78
C PRO A 240 -22.71 4.79 17.24
N THR A 241 -22.25 5.97 17.62
CA THR A 241 -22.51 6.58 18.93
C THR A 241 -23.56 7.66 18.76
N ALA A 242 -24.57 7.69 19.64
CA ALA A 242 -25.69 8.63 19.56
C ALA A 242 -25.28 10.11 19.68
N ASP A 243 -24.06 10.40 20.16
CA ASP A 243 -23.64 11.74 20.58
C ASP A 243 -22.82 12.52 19.52
N ARG A 244 -22.96 12.21 18.23
CA ARG A 244 -22.31 12.99 17.15
C ARG A 244 -23.34 13.47 16.13
N GLU A 245 -24.25 14.33 16.59
CA GLU A 245 -24.95 15.32 15.74
C GLU A 245 -24.30 16.70 15.92
#